data_AF-A0A0F9P721-F1
#
_entry.id   AF-A0A0F9P721-F1
#
_cell.length_a   1.000
_cell.length_b   1.000
_cell.length_c   1.000
_cell.angle_alpha   90.00
_cell.angle_beta   90.00
_cell.angle_gamma   90.00
#
_symmetry.space_group_name_H-M   'P 1'
#
loop_
_entity.id
_entity.type
_entity.pdbx_description
1 polymer ?
#
loop_
_entity_poly.entity_id
_entity_poly.type
_entity_poly.pdbx_seq_one_letter_code
_entity_poly.pdbx_strand_id
1 'polypeptide(L)' 'MNDVAKSKLERLRLAHATVAKLVVEDLVYLPIFKRLEAELAAAAAKEIDDPIAYARAALAAQNARL' A
#
# COMPACT_ATOMS: atom_id res chain seq x y z
N MET A 1 -8.97 25.62 -8.63
CA MET A 1 -10.08 24.65 -8.55
C MET A 1 -9.83 23.63 -9.65
N ASN A 2 -9.20 22.46 -9.46
CA ASN A 2 -9.27 21.49 -8.37
C ASN A 2 -7.88 21.16 -7.79
N ASP A 3 -7.73 21.39 -6.50
CA ASP A 3 -6.89 20.54 -5.65
C ASP A 3 -7.50 19.11 -5.67
N VAL A 4 -6.73 18.07 -5.30
CA VAL A 4 -7.19 16.66 -5.15
C VAL A 4 -7.19 15.76 -6.40
N ALA A 5 -6.05 15.63 -7.08
CA ALA A 5 -5.71 14.35 -7.74
C ALA A 5 -4.29 13.94 -7.35
N LYS A 6 -4.05 13.73 -6.06
CA LYS A 6 -2.83 13.06 -5.57
C LYS A 6 -2.60 11.80 -6.40
N SER A 7 -1.39 11.55 -6.90
CA SER A 7 -1.07 10.35 -7.67
C SER A 7 -1.53 9.10 -6.90
N LYS A 8 -1.82 7.99 -7.61
CA LYS A 8 -2.27 6.76 -6.93
C LYS A 8 -1.31 6.36 -5.80
N LEU A 9 0.00 6.47 -6.05
CA LEU A 9 1.03 6.18 -5.06
C LEU A 9 0.94 7.10 -3.85
N GLU A 10 0.73 8.40 -4.06
CA GLU A 10 0.60 9.35 -2.96
C GLU A 10 -0.66 9.12 -2.10
N ARG A 11 -1.78 8.75 -2.73
CA ARG A 11 -2.98 8.35 -1.97
C ARG A 11 -2.74 7.09 -1.15
N LEU A 12 -2.03 6.10 -1.70
CA LEU A 12 -1.66 4.88 -0.98
C LEU A 12 -0.73 5.19 0.20
N ARG A 13 0.24 6.11 0.05
CA ARG A 13 1.15 6.52 1.13
C ARG A 13 0.38 7.12 2.31
N LEU A 14 -0.58 8.00 2.01
CA LEU A 14 -1.40 8.64 3.04
C LEU A 14 -2.33 7.65 3.75
N ALA A 15 -2.94 6.74 3.00
CA ALA A 15 -3.76 5.68 3.58
C ALA A 15 -2.91 4.78 4.49
N HIS A 16 -1.73 4.37 4.03
CA HIS A 16 -0.79 3.55 4.79
C HIS A 16 -0.37 4.24 6.08
N ALA A 17 0.02 5.52 6.03
CA ALA A 17 0.38 6.30 7.22
C ALA A 17 -0.79 6.48 8.20
N THR A 18 -2.02 6.62 7.69
CA THR A 18 -3.22 6.69 8.54
C THR A 18 -3.46 5.37 9.26
N VAL A 19 -3.42 4.26 8.54
CA VAL A 19 -3.63 2.93 9.11
C VAL A 19 -2.51 2.55 10.08
N ALA A 20 -1.27 2.97 9.84
CA ALA A 20 -0.16 2.76 10.78
C ALA A 20 -0.48 3.33 12.18
N LYS A 21 -1.09 4.53 12.23
CA LYS A 21 -1.53 5.13 13.50
C LYS A 21 -2.62 4.29 14.17
N LEU A 22 -3.54 3.73 13.39
CA LEU A 22 -4.59 2.85 13.92
C LEU A 22 -4.03 1.53 14.46
N VAL A 23 -3.00 0.96 13.83
CA VAL A 23 -2.33 -0.27 14.33
C VAL A 23 -1.71 -0.07 15.71
N VAL A 24 -1.19 1.14 16.00
CA VAL A 24 -0.66 1.47 17.33
C VAL A 24 -1.76 1.43 18.39
N GLU A 25 -2.99 1.83 18.03
CA GLU A 25 -4.14 1.82 18.93
C GLU A 25 -4.75 0.42 19.07
N ASP A 26 -4.87 -0.32 17.97
CA ASP A 26 -5.46 -1.67 17.95
C ASP A 26 -4.86 -2.53 16.81
N LEU A 27 -4.39 -3.73 17.16
CA LEU A 27 -3.83 -4.68 16.20
C LEU A 27 -4.85 -5.25 15.21
N VAL A 28 -6.15 -5.03 15.41
CA VAL A 28 -7.21 -5.37 14.45
C VAL A 28 -6.98 -4.74 13.06
N TYR A 29 -6.23 -3.64 12.99
CA TYR A 29 -5.90 -2.96 11.75
C TYR A 29 -4.67 -3.54 11.01
N LEU A 30 -3.94 -4.49 11.60
CA LEU A 30 -2.78 -5.13 10.94
C LEU A 30 -3.09 -5.71 9.55
N PRO A 31 -4.24 -6.38 9.29
CA PRO A 31 -4.52 -6.94 7.98
C PRO A 31 -4.62 -5.87 6.88
N ILE A 32 -5.28 -4.74 7.15
CA ILE A 32 -5.38 -3.64 6.20
C ILE A 32 -4.04 -2.90 6.02
N PHE A 33 -3.24 -2.79 7.08
CA PHE A 33 -1.88 -2.24 7.00
C PHE A 33 -1.01 -3.07 6.04
N LYS A 34 -0.95 -4.39 6.25
CA LYS A 34 -0.18 -5.32 5.41
C LYS A 34 -0.61 -5.26 3.94
N ARG A 35 -1.91 -5.13 3.69
CA ARG A 35 -2.44 -4.96 2.33
C ARG A 35 -1.95 -3.66 1.69
N LEU A 36 -1.99 -2.54 2.42
CA LEU A 36 -1.52 -1.24 1.92
C LEU A 36 -0.01 -1.23 1.65
N GLU A 37 0.81 -1.91 2.45
CA GLU A 37 2.24 -2.11 2.15
C GLU A 37 2.45 -2.79 0.80
N ALA A 38 1.73 -3.88 0.54
CA ALA A 38 1.86 -4.62 -0.71
C ALA A 38 1.37 -3.78 -1.92
N GLU A 39 0.27 -3.03 -1.76
CA GLU A 39 -0.21 -2.12 -2.81
C GLU A 39 0.77 -0.97 -3.09
N LEU A 40 1.41 -0.42 -2.05
CA LEU A 40 2.46 0.59 -2.18
C LEU A 40 3.67 0.06 -2.94
N ALA A 41 4.18 -1.10 -2.55
CA ALA A 41 5.33 -1.72 -3.21
C ALA A 41 5.03 -2.02 -4.69
N ALA A 42 3.84 -2.52 -5.00
CA ALA A 42 3.42 -2.77 -6.38
C ALA A 42 3.29 -1.48 -7.20
N ALA A 43 2.78 -0.40 -6.60
CA ALA A 43 2.67 0.89 -7.27
C ALA A 43 4.05 1.53 -7.51
N ALA A 44 4.95 1.48 -6.53
CA ALA A 44 6.32 1.98 -6.67
C ALA A 44 7.10 1.20 -7.75
N ALA A 45 6.98 -0.13 -7.77
CA ALA A 45 7.61 -0.96 -8.80
C ALA A 45 7.13 -0.62 -10.21
N LYS A 46 5.85 -0.28 -10.38
CA LYS A 46 5.30 0.18 -11.67
C LYS A 46 5.86 1.54 -12.12
N GLU A 47 6.09 2.47 -11.21
CA GLU A 47 6.63 3.79 -11.57
C GLU A 47 8.06 3.72 -12.13
N ILE A 48 8.83 2.70 -11.72
CA ILE A 48 10.22 2.49 -12.15
C ILE A 48 10.40 1.32 -13.14
N ASP A 49 9.29 0.74 -13.62
CA ASP A 49 9.27 -0.42 -14.54
C ASP A 49 10.08 -1.64 -14.03
N ASP A 50 9.94 -1.99 -12.74
CA ASP A 50 10.55 -3.18 -12.14
C ASP A 50 9.52 -4.34 -12.03
N PRO A 51 9.50 -5.28 -13.00
CA PRO A 51 8.55 -6.38 -13.01
C PRO A 51 8.80 -7.42 -11.90
N ILE A 52 10.05 -7.57 -11.43
CA ILE A 52 10.38 -8.54 -10.37
C ILE A 52 9.88 -8.02 -9.02
N ALA A 53 10.13 -6.74 -8.71
CA ALA A 53 9.61 -6.11 -7.51
C ALA A 53 8.08 -6.10 -7.53
N TYR A 54 7.46 -5.84 -8.68
CA TYR A 54 6.01 -5.91 -8.82
C TYR A 54 5.47 -7.32 -8.52
N ALA A 55 6.06 -8.37 -9.09
CA ALA A 55 5.62 -9.75 -8.87
C ALA A 55 5.72 -10.16 -7.38
N ARG A 56 6.81 -9.75 -6.70
CA ARG A 56 6.97 -9.98 -5.26
C ARG A 56 5.89 -9.27 -4.44
N ALA A 57 5.60 -8.00 -4.76
CA ALA A 57 4.54 -7.25 -4.10
C ALA A 57 3.16 -7.86 -4.34
N ALA A 58 2.87 -8.33 -5.56
CA ALA A 58 1.62 -9.01 -5.89
C ALA A 58 1.44 -10.34 -5.13
N LEU A 59 2.52 -11.11 -4.96
CA LEU A 59 2.52 -12.32 -4.14
C LEU A 59 2.25 -12.01 -2.66
N ALA A 60 2.90 -10.98 -2.11
CA ALA A 60 2.67 -10.53 -0.75
C ALA A 60 1.22 -10.07 -0.53
N ALA A 61 0.61 -9.38 -1.51
CA ALA A 61 -0.79 -8.97 -1.48
C ALA A 61 -1.76 -10.15 -1.46
N GLN A 62 -1.50 -11.20 -2.26
CA GLN A 62 -2.30 -12.43 -2.21
C GLN A 62 -2.24 -13.10 -0.83
N ASN A 63 -1.04 -13.21 -0.26
CA ASN A 63 -0.84 -13.80 1.06
C ASN A 63 -1.34 -12.93 2.23
N ALA A 64 -1.71 -11.67 1.98
CA ALA A 64 -2.34 -10.79 2.95
C ALA A 64 -3.88 -10.84 2.91
N ARG A 65 -4.44 -11.50 1.89
CA ARG A 65 -5.88 -11.60 1.64
C ARG A 65 -6.49 -12.93 2.11
N LEU A 66 -5.63 -13.92 2.36
CA LEU A 66 -5.91 -15.20 2.99
C LEU A 66 -5.69 -15.10 4.50
#